data_AF-D8IPR5-F1
#
_entry.id   AF-D8IPR5-F1
#
_cell.length_a   1.000
_cell.length_b   1.000
_cell.length_c   1.000
_cell.angle_alpha   90.00
_cell.angle_beta   90.00
_cell.angle_gamma   90.00
#
_symmetry.space_group_name_H-M   'P 1'
#
loop_
_entity.id
_entity.type
_entity.pdbx_description
1 polymer ?
#
loop_
_entity_poly.entity_id
_entity_poly.type
_entity_poly.pdbx_seq_one_letter_code
_entity_poly.pdbx_strand_id
1 'polypeptide(L)'
;MSIYRRDDVSPEWEPIPLDIEGATADAQELGFHERAMKKISWLATPFDNFPQKGIFGQSRDWFVSNEIAFYATFDSEDLILIQNTWHGFPDPPEWRLASRPVDQASASWSEWGHFSDLPALWNMPRI
;
A
#
# COMPACT_ATOMS: atom_id res chain seq x y z
N MET A 1 23.69 2.51 -10.01
CA MET A 1 24.03 1.13 -9.65
C MET A 1 22.73 0.46 -9.23
N SER A 2 22.07 -0.23 -10.16
CA SER A 2 20.87 -1.02 -9.83
C SER A 2 21.35 -2.31 -9.15
N ILE A 3 21.01 -2.46 -7.87
CA ILE A 3 21.55 -3.51 -7.00
C ILE A 3 20.74 -4.82 -7.00
N TYR A 4 19.69 -4.95 -7.83
CA TYR A 4 18.89 -6.18 -7.84
C TYR A 4 18.77 -6.80 -9.24
N ARG A 5 19.12 -8.09 -9.33
CA ARG A 5 18.90 -8.95 -10.49
C ARG A 5 17.40 -9.23 -10.61
N ARG A 6 16.82 -8.87 -11.75
CA ARG A 6 15.45 -9.20 -12.17
C ARG A 6 15.41 -10.61 -12.81
N ASP A 7 15.79 -11.66 -12.07
CA ASP A 7 15.71 -13.03 -12.59
C ASP A 7 15.13 -14.02 -11.55
N ASP A 8 14.01 -14.64 -11.95
CA ASP A 8 13.45 -15.97 -11.56
C ASP A 8 12.90 -16.24 -10.15
N VAL A 9 12.73 -15.22 -9.31
CA VAL A 9 11.83 -15.26 -8.13
C VAL A 9 11.03 -13.98 -8.20
N SER A 10 9.69 -14.04 -8.07
CA SER A 10 8.83 -12.84 -8.08
C SER A 10 9.49 -11.79 -7.16
N PRO A 11 9.85 -10.61 -7.68
CA PRO A 11 10.61 -9.66 -6.88
C PRO A 11 9.79 -9.32 -5.63
N GLU A 12 10.47 -9.15 -4.49
CA GLU A 12 9.83 -8.81 -3.21
C GLU A 12 9.00 -7.52 -3.34
N TRP A 13 9.34 -6.67 -4.33
CA TRP A 13 8.69 -5.41 -4.64
C TRP A 13 8.64 -5.11 -6.15
N GLU A 14 7.55 -4.50 -6.64
CA GLU A 14 7.35 -4.06 -8.03
C GLU A 14 6.76 -2.64 -8.10
N PRO A 15 7.12 -1.82 -9.10
CA PRO A 15 6.56 -0.48 -9.22
C PRO A 15 5.14 -0.48 -9.81
N ILE A 16 4.44 0.65 -9.67
CA ILE A 16 3.09 0.86 -10.22
C ILE A 16 3.03 2.14 -11.06
N PRO A 17 2.73 2.07 -12.36
CA PRO A 17 2.63 0.87 -13.21
C PRO A 17 3.91 0.00 -13.30
N LEU A 18 3.77 -1.25 -13.72
CA LEU A 18 4.88 -2.22 -13.81
C LEU A 18 5.98 -1.79 -14.80
N ASP A 19 5.61 -1.03 -15.83
CA ASP A 19 6.50 -0.56 -16.90
C ASP A 19 7.17 0.79 -16.61
N ILE A 20 6.98 1.38 -15.42
CA ILE A 20 7.72 2.59 -15.07
C ILE A 20 9.18 2.25 -14.80
N GLU A 21 10.07 3.14 -15.24
CA GLU A 21 11.52 2.95 -15.10
C GLU A 21 12.20 4.22 -14.60
N GLY A 22 13.47 4.06 -14.19
CA GLY A 22 14.32 5.15 -13.76
C GLY A 22 13.83 5.85 -12.50
N ALA A 23 13.98 7.18 -12.45
CA ALA A 23 13.78 7.96 -11.24
C ALA A 23 12.39 7.82 -10.60
N THR A 24 11.34 7.51 -11.39
CA THR A 24 10.00 7.31 -10.84
C THR A 24 9.88 5.97 -10.13
N ALA A 25 10.44 4.88 -10.70
CA ALA A 25 10.53 3.59 -10.03
C ALA A 25 11.36 3.70 -8.74
N ASP A 26 12.53 4.35 -8.82
CA ASP A 26 13.42 4.57 -7.68
C ASP A 26 12.73 5.34 -6.54
N ALA A 27 11.89 6.34 -6.88
CA ALA A 27 11.13 7.12 -5.91
C ALA A 27 10.04 6.29 -5.21
N GLN A 28 9.36 5.41 -5.95
CA GLN A 28 8.36 4.51 -5.35
C GLN A 28 9.02 3.51 -4.41
N GLU A 29 10.13 2.91 -4.85
CA GLU A 29 10.90 1.94 -4.07
C GLU A 29 11.43 2.58 -2.79
N LEU A 30 11.99 3.79 -2.88
CA LEU A 30 12.45 4.54 -1.71
C LEU A 30 11.31 4.84 -0.76
N GLY A 31 10.17 5.31 -1.27
CA GLY A 31 9.00 5.59 -0.43
C GLY A 31 8.44 4.35 0.26
N PHE A 32 8.44 3.20 -0.41
CA PHE A 32 8.12 1.92 0.23
C PHE A 32 9.09 1.60 1.37
N HIS A 33 10.39 1.62 1.11
CA HIS A 33 11.41 1.31 2.12
C HIS A 33 11.33 2.23 3.34
N GLU A 34 11.14 3.53 3.13
CA GLU A 34 10.96 4.49 4.21
C GLU A 34 9.77 4.14 5.12
N ARG A 35 8.69 3.58 4.57
CA ARG A 35 7.48 3.19 5.32
C ARG A 35 7.62 1.78 5.92
N ALA A 36 8.28 0.87 5.22
CA ALA A 36 8.59 -0.48 5.69
C ALA A 36 9.52 -0.47 6.92
N MET A 37 10.40 0.53 7.03
CA MET A 37 11.30 0.71 8.17
C MET A 37 10.66 1.38 9.40
N LYS A 38 9.38 1.78 9.31
CA LYS A 38 8.67 2.45 10.40
C LYS A 38 7.69 1.48 11.09
N LYS A 39 7.47 1.70 12.39
CA LYS A 39 6.50 0.94 13.20
C LYS A 39 5.09 1.46 12.97
N ILE A 40 4.52 1.15 11.81
CA ILE A 40 3.16 1.53 11.44
C ILE A 40 2.17 0.57 12.10
N SER A 41 1.19 1.12 12.81
CA SER A 41 0.09 0.35 13.40
C SER A 41 -1.12 0.40 12.50
N TRP A 42 -1.44 -0.73 11.89
CA TRP A 42 -2.53 -0.85 10.94
C TRP A 42 -3.85 -1.18 11.64
N LEU A 43 -4.94 -0.70 11.06
CA LEU A 43 -6.30 -1.01 11.46
C LEU A 43 -6.97 -1.77 10.31
N ALA A 44 -7.65 -2.87 10.63
CA ALA A 44 -8.45 -3.60 9.66
C ALA A 44 -9.65 -2.76 9.26
N THR A 45 -9.98 -2.74 7.98
CA THR A 45 -11.17 -2.05 7.48
C THR A 45 -12.42 -2.67 8.12
N PRO A 46 -13.22 -1.90 8.90
CA PRO A 46 -14.36 -2.45 9.63
C PRO A 46 -15.58 -2.55 8.72
N PHE A 47 -15.58 -3.48 7.76
CA PHE A 47 -16.63 -3.57 6.74
C PHE A 47 -18.04 -3.79 7.30
N ASP A 48 -18.16 -4.46 8.46
CA ASP A 48 -19.43 -4.69 9.15
C ASP A 48 -19.94 -3.48 9.95
N ASN A 49 -19.02 -2.62 10.40
CA ASN A 49 -19.33 -1.45 11.22
C ASN A 49 -18.60 -0.20 10.70
N PHE A 50 -18.75 0.05 9.39
CA PHE A 50 -18.04 1.13 8.72
C PHE A 50 -18.61 2.47 9.18
N PRO A 51 -17.76 3.45 9.57
CA PRO A 51 -18.25 4.73 10.09
C PRO A 51 -19.04 5.50 9.03
N GLN A 52 -20.21 6.04 9.39
CA GLN A 52 -21.05 6.84 8.46
C GLN A 52 -20.31 8.05 7.88
N LYS A 53 -19.39 8.65 8.64
CA LYS A 53 -18.56 9.78 8.21
C LYS A 53 -17.44 9.39 7.23
N GLY A 54 -17.26 8.09 6.96
CA GLY A 54 -16.16 7.57 6.17
C GLY A 54 -14.84 7.44 6.94
N ILE A 55 -13.86 6.86 6.28
CA ILE A 55 -12.46 6.82 6.72
C ILE A 55 -11.66 7.61 5.70
N PHE A 56 -10.84 8.56 6.15
CA PHE A 56 -10.11 9.48 5.27
C PHE A 56 -11.03 10.21 4.27
N GLY A 57 -12.26 10.53 4.66
CA GLY A 57 -13.24 11.16 3.76
C GLY A 57 -13.74 10.27 2.62
N GLN A 58 -13.43 8.96 2.64
CA GLN A 58 -13.89 7.99 1.66
C GLN A 58 -14.99 7.09 2.25
N SER A 59 -15.92 6.67 1.39
CA SER A 59 -17.05 5.81 1.76
C SER A 59 -16.64 4.34 1.86
N ARG A 60 -17.52 3.53 2.45
CA ARG A 60 -17.37 2.06 2.47
C ARG A 60 -17.24 1.49 1.05
N ASP A 61 -18.09 1.96 0.13
CA ASP A 61 -18.10 1.46 -1.25
C ASP A 61 -16.79 1.77 -1.98
N TRP A 62 -16.16 2.92 -1.68
CA TRP A 62 -14.84 3.24 -2.20
C TRP A 62 -13.77 2.30 -1.67
N PHE A 63 -13.79 1.98 -0.37
CA PHE A 63 -12.87 0.99 0.23
C PHE A 63 -13.04 -0.40 -0.39
N VAL A 64 -14.29 -0.84 -0.59
CA VAL A 64 -14.58 -2.13 -1.25
C VAL A 64 -14.10 -2.13 -2.71
N SER A 65 -14.39 -1.07 -3.46
CA SER A 65 -14.03 -0.97 -4.87
C SER A 65 -12.52 -0.90 -5.12
N ASN A 66 -11.73 -0.51 -4.11
CA ASN A 66 -10.27 -0.44 -4.19
C ASN A 66 -9.59 -1.55 -3.37
N GLU A 67 -10.34 -2.54 -2.90
CA GLU A 67 -9.81 -3.71 -2.16
C GLU A 67 -8.95 -3.33 -0.95
N ILE A 68 -9.33 -2.25 -0.25
CA ILE A 68 -8.56 -1.73 0.88
C ILE A 68 -8.84 -2.56 2.13
N ALA A 69 -7.88 -3.40 2.49
CA ALA A 69 -7.96 -4.31 3.63
C ALA A 69 -7.58 -3.62 4.95
N PHE A 70 -6.59 -2.70 4.93
CA PHE A 70 -6.14 -1.99 6.12
C PHE A 70 -5.88 -0.52 5.86
N TYR A 71 -5.93 0.26 6.93
CA TYR A 71 -5.63 1.68 6.91
C TYR A 71 -4.84 2.09 8.15
N ALA A 72 -4.06 3.15 8.04
CA ALA A 72 -3.29 3.72 9.14
C ALA A 72 -3.10 5.22 8.94
N THR A 73 -2.92 5.97 10.02
CA THR A 73 -2.38 7.33 9.94
C THR A 73 -1.05 7.34 10.65
N PHE A 74 0.00 7.77 9.95
CA PHE A 74 1.36 7.78 10.48
C PHE A 74 2.12 8.97 9.90
N ASP A 75 2.82 9.74 10.75
CA ASP A 75 3.72 10.84 10.34
C ASP A 75 3.06 11.90 9.43
N SER A 76 1.81 12.27 9.75
CA SER A 76 0.98 13.19 8.95
C SER A 76 0.60 12.66 7.56
N GLU A 77 0.68 11.35 7.35
CA GLU A 77 0.18 10.65 6.17
C GLU A 77 -0.98 9.72 6.53
N ASP A 78 -2.03 9.75 5.72
CA ASP A 78 -3.02 8.69 5.65
C ASP A 78 -2.45 7.60 4.73
N LEU A 79 -2.45 6.35 5.21
CA LEU A 79 -1.97 5.18 4.49
C LEU A 79 -3.10 4.18 4.30
N ILE A 80 -3.12 3.57 3.12
CA ILE A 80 -3.99 2.45 2.79
C ILE A 80 -3.15 1.28 2.31
N LEU A 81 -3.59 0.10 2.72
CA LEU A 81 -3.02 -1.16 2.31
C LEU A 81 -4.09 -1.92 1.56
N ILE A 82 -3.82 -2.14 0.28
CA ILE A 82 -4.69 -2.83 -0.66
C ILE A 82 -4.24 -4.29 -0.71
N GLN A 83 -5.21 -5.20 -0.60
CA GLN A 83 -4.98 -6.64 -0.72
C GLN A 83 -5.64 -7.12 -2.01
N ASN A 84 -4.81 -7.42 -3.01
CA ASN A 84 -5.28 -7.88 -4.30
C ASN A 84 -5.96 -9.25 -4.16
N THR A 85 -7.22 -9.35 -4.60
CA THR A 85 -7.95 -10.63 -4.61
C THR A 85 -7.27 -11.67 -5.49
N TRP A 86 -6.67 -11.24 -6.61
CA TRP A 86 -5.91 -12.08 -7.52
C TRP A 86 -4.43 -11.68 -7.45
N HIS A 87 -3.58 -12.62 -7.07
CA HIS A 87 -2.15 -12.38 -6.90
C HIS A 87 -1.32 -13.64 -7.19
N GLY A 88 -0.06 -13.41 -7.54
CA GLY A 88 0.89 -14.47 -7.90
C GLY A 88 0.93 -14.72 -9.42
N PHE A 89 2.11 -15.06 -9.91
CA PHE A 89 2.42 -15.07 -11.35
C PHE A 89 1.34 -15.75 -12.21
N PRO A 90 0.77 -15.06 -13.21
CA PRO A 90 1.23 -13.81 -13.82
C PRO A 90 0.67 -12.51 -13.20
N ASP A 91 -0.13 -12.61 -12.14
CA ASP A 91 -0.75 -11.46 -11.49
C ASP A 91 0.22 -10.75 -10.52
N PRO A 92 0.00 -9.46 -10.23
CA PRO A 92 0.84 -8.70 -9.31
C PRO A 92 0.91 -9.34 -7.91
N PRO A 93 1.92 -8.96 -7.11
CA PRO A 93 2.00 -9.35 -5.70
C PRO A 93 0.73 -8.99 -4.90
N GLU A 94 0.51 -9.70 -3.79
CA GLU A 94 -0.71 -9.60 -2.98
C GLU A 94 -0.97 -8.19 -2.46
N TRP A 95 0.07 -7.47 -2.04
CA TRP A 95 -0.10 -6.21 -1.35
C TRP A 95 0.27 -5.02 -2.22
N ARG A 96 -0.41 -3.91 -1.97
CA ARG A 96 -0.11 -2.61 -2.55
C ARG A 96 -0.23 -1.53 -1.49
N LEU A 97 0.74 -0.62 -1.45
CA LEU A 97 0.81 0.46 -0.47
C LEU A 97 0.60 1.80 -1.16
N ALA A 98 -0.29 2.61 -0.60
CA ALA A 98 -0.44 3.99 -1.02
C ALA A 98 -0.56 4.92 0.19
N SER A 99 -0.10 6.16 0.04
CA SER A 99 -0.29 7.20 1.05
C SER A 99 -0.65 8.54 0.45
N ARG A 100 -1.18 9.42 1.29
CA ARG A 100 -1.38 10.83 0.98
C ARG A 100 -1.27 11.66 2.25
N PRO A 101 -1.11 12.99 2.15
CA PRO A 101 -1.13 13.86 3.32
C PRO A 101 -2.47 13.79 4.08
N VAL A 102 -2.41 13.77 5.42
CA VAL A 102 -3.57 13.85 6.31
C VAL A 102 -4.40 15.10 6.01
N ASP A 103 -5.71 15.01 6.22
CA ASP A 103 -6.70 16.07 6.03
C ASP A 103 -6.80 16.60 4.59
N GLN A 104 -6.11 15.97 3.63
CA GLN A 104 -6.23 16.29 2.21
C GLN A 104 -7.08 15.25 1.49
N ALA A 105 -8.38 15.25 1.80
CA ALA A 105 -9.33 14.31 1.20
C ALA A 105 -9.35 14.34 -0.34
N SER A 106 -9.05 15.50 -0.91
CA SER A 106 -8.99 15.75 -2.36
C SER A 106 -7.63 15.44 -3.00
N ALA A 107 -6.59 15.16 -2.21
CA ALA A 107 -5.27 14.82 -2.74
C ALA A 107 -5.27 13.41 -3.33
N SER A 108 -4.52 13.26 -4.42
CA SER A 108 -4.29 11.95 -5.03
C SER A 108 -3.44 11.08 -4.11
N TRP A 109 -3.68 9.77 -4.16
CA TRP A 109 -2.84 8.79 -3.47
C TRP A 109 -1.53 8.62 -4.24
N SER A 110 -0.41 8.73 -3.52
CA SER A 110 0.91 8.35 -4.01
C SER A 110 1.07 6.85 -3.83
N GLU A 111 1.44 6.18 -4.91
CA GLU A 111 1.62 4.74 -4.97
C GLU A 111 3.06 4.36 -4.66
N TRP A 112 3.24 3.32 -3.84
CA TRP A 112 4.54 2.87 -3.37
C TRP A 112 4.86 1.44 -3.80
N GLY A 113 4.19 0.96 -4.86
CA GLY A 113 4.47 -0.36 -5.43
C GLY A 113 3.65 -1.52 -4.87
N HIS A 114 3.82 -2.67 -5.52
CA HIS A 114 3.34 -3.98 -5.10
C HIS A 114 4.41 -4.75 -4.33
N PHE A 115 4.03 -5.63 -3.42
CA PHE A 115 4.95 -6.49 -2.69
C PHE A 115 4.25 -7.75 -2.16
N SER A 116 5.01 -8.81 -1.94
CA SER A 116 4.46 -10.11 -1.55
C SER A 116 4.29 -10.26 -0.03
N ASP A 117 5.26 -9.78 0.74
CA ASP A 117 5.32 -9.96 2.19
C ASP A 117 5.17 -8.64 2.94
N LEU A 118 4.37 -8.64 4.00
CA LEU A 118 4.21 -7.46 4.86
C LEU A 118 5.51 -7.16 5.63
N PRO A 119 5.96 -5.89 5.69
CA PRO A 119 7.14 -5.52 6.45
C PRO A 119 7.09 -5.93 7.92
N ALA A 120 8.18 -6.52 8.42
CA ALA A 120 8.27 -7.10 9.76
C ALA A 120 8.04 -6.09 10.92
N LEU A 121 8.21 -4.79 10.66
CA LEU A 121 8.00 -3.74 11.65
C LEU A 121 6.54 -3.26 11.74
N TRP A 122 5.69 -3.69 10.82
CA TRP A 122 4.27 -3.32 10.82
C TRP A 122 3.51 -4.10 11.88
N ASN A 123 2.72 -3.39 12.68
CA ASN A 123 1.81 -4.01 13.64
C ASN A 123 0.46 -4.23 12.96
N MET A 124 0.27 -5.43 12.42
CA MET A 124 -1.00 -5.84 11.83
C MET A 124 -2.00 -6.24 12.93
N PRO A 125 -3.28 -5.86 12.81
CA PRO A 125 -4.30 -6.33 13.72
C PRO A 125 -4.56 -7.81 13.46
N ARG A 126 -4.92 -8.56 14.51
CA ARG A 126 -5.40 -9.93 14.35
C ARG A 126 -6.79 -9.87 13.71
N ILE A 127 -6.89 -10.41 12.51
CA ILE A 127 -8.15 -10.65 11.77
C ILE A 127 -8.86 -11.88 12.35
#